data_AF-A0A1E4NK11-F1
#
_entry.id   AF-A0A1E4NK11-F1
#
_cell.length_a   1.000
_cell.length_b   1.000
_cell.length_c   1.000
_cell.angle_alpha   90.00
_cell.angle_beta   90.00
_cell.angle_gamma   90.00
#
_symmetry.space_group_name_H-M   'P 1'
#
loop_
_entity.id
_entity.type
_entity.pdbx_description
1 polymer ?
#
loop_
_entity_poly.entity_id
_entity_poly.type
_entity_poly.pdbx_seq_one_letter_code
_entity_poly.pdbx_strand_id
1 'polypeptide(L)'
;MSPAADHLLEDFTRTRWSMVCRLQTTRAGDAREALTELALRYWYPVYAYVRRCGHAQEIAQDITQVFLQQVAADLRNHRNTPPGRFREWLLARLNTFLGGEWRELAGAEGAPEAPPLPELESRNRSEHDPEESPEQAYRRSFALEVLSRGLKRLRAEARQTGHLDMCEALEPFLTREPLPGQYDELGHKLSIRPLALVIALKRLRQRFRELVREELADTVTSAEELAAEQQALLVALDRGH
;
A
#
# COMPACT_ATOMS: atom_id res chain seq x y z
N MET A 1 -26.58 18.18 -14.03
CA MET A 1 -25.51 17.79 -13.10
C MET A 1 -25.75 16.34 -12.75
N SER A 2 -24.79 15.46 -13.03
CA SER A 2 -25.00 14.00 -13.05
C SER A 2 -24.78 13.40 -11.66
N PRO A 3 -25.69 12.58 -11.10
CA PRO A 3 -25.58 12.02 -9.75
C PRO A 3 -24.36 11.11 -9.54
N ALA A 4 -23.77 10.59 -10.63
CA ALA A 4 -22.51 9.83 -10.59
C ALA A 4 -21.28 10.71 -10.26
N ALA A 5 -21.31 12.00 -10.62
CA ALA A 5 -20.21 12.92 -10.30
C ALA A 5 -20.21 13.32 -8.82
N ASP A 6 -21.39 13.47 -8.22
CA ASP A 6 -21.53 13.80 -6.79
C ASP A 6 -21.04 12.65 -5.90
N HIS A 7 -21.35 11.39 -6.23
CA HIS A 7 -20.89 10.25 -5.42
C HIS A 7 -19.38 10.02 -5.52
N LEU A 8 -18.78 10.26 -6.70
CA LEU A 8 -17.33 10.23 -6.86
C LEU A 8 -16.66 11.35 -6.07
N LEU A 9 -17.22 12.57 -6.10
CA LEU A 9 -16.72 13.69 -5.29
C LEU A 9 -16.83 13.39 -3.78
N GLU A 10 -17.91 12.76 -3.32
CA GLU A 10 -18.07 12.33 -1.92
C GLU A 10 -17.05 11.25 -1.50
N ASP A 11 -16.82 10.25 -2.35
CA ASP A 11 -15.79 9.21 -2.13
C ASP A 11 -14.39 9.83 -1.97
N PHE A 12 -14.04 10.77 -2.85
CA PHE A 12 -12.78 11.53 -2.75
C PHE A 12 -12.82 12.61 -1.67
N THR A 13 -13.96 12.96 -1.09
CA THR A 13 -14.01 13.91 0.04
C THR A 13 -13.60 13.24 1.35
N ARG A 14 -13.63 11.90 1.41
CA ARG A 14 -13.38 11.11 2.62
C ARG A 14 -12.03 10.39 2.64
N THR A 15 -11.23 10.47 1.58
CA THR A 15 -9.90 9.83 1.54
C THR A 15 -8.91 10.58 2.43
N ARG A 16 -7.99 9.85 3.08
CA ARG A 16 -7.02 10.46 4.00
C ARG A 16 -6.10 11.47 3.32
N TRP A 17 -5.77 11.27 2.05
CA TRP A 17 -4.96 12.21 1.28
C TRP A 17 -5.72 13.46 0.83
N SER A 18 -6.96 13.34 0.35
CA SER A 18 -7.79 14.52 0.12
C SER A 18 -8.12 15.27 1.41
N MET A 19 -8.23 14.57 2.55
CA MET A 19 -8.31 15.19 3.87
C MET A 19 -7.01 15.92 4.21
N VAL A 20 -5.82 15.34 4.00
CA VAL A 20 -4.54 16.04 4.19
C VAL A 20 -4.42 17.27 3.28
N CYS A 21 -4.87 17.19 2.02
CA CYS A 21 -4.92 18.34 1.10
C CYS A 21 -5.96 19.40 1.50
N ARG A 22 -7.10 19.00 2.10
CA ARG A 22 -8.18 19.90 2.57
C ARG A 22 -8.00 20.41 4.00
N LEU A 23 -7.14 19.78 4.82
CA LEU A 23 -6.75 20.20 6.17
C LEU A 23 -5.83 21.42 6.17
N GLN A 24 -5.98 22.29 5.17
CA GLN A 24 -5.59 23.70 5.26
C GLN A 24 -6.44 24.47 6.29
N THR A 25 -7.52 23.87 6.86
CA THR A 25 -8.51 24.65 7.63
C THR A 25 -9.06 24.06 8.94
N THR A 26 -8.88 22.79 9.35
CA THR A 26 -9.50 22.34 10.63
C THR A 26 -8.82 21.15 11.32
N ARG A 27 -8.15 21.38 12.46
CA ARG A 27 -7.48 20.41 13.37
C ARG A 27 -6.18 19.78 12.85
N ALA A 28 -5.07 20.41 13.22
CA ALA A 28 -3.69 19.97 12.95
C ALA A 28 -3.31 18.57 13.53
N GLY A 29 -4.12 17.99 14.43
CA GLY A 29 -3.88 16.68 15.03
C GLY A 29 -4.18 15.51 14.09
N ASP A 30 -5.36 15.49 13.47
CA ASP A 30 -5.82 14.38 12.62
C ASP A 30 -5.02 14.31 11.31
N ALA A 31 -4.61 15.47 10.78
CA ALA A 31 -3.69 15.55 9.63
C ALA A 31 -2.33 14.90 9.93
N ARG A 32 -1.83 15.06 11.17
CA ARG A 32 -0.50 14.60 11.59
C ARG A 32 -0.44 13.08 11.71
N GLU A 33 -1.50 12.47 12.24
CA GLU A 33 -1.59 11.01 12.37
C GLU A 33 -1.74 10.35 11.00
N ALA A 34 -2.59 10.91 10.13
CA ALA A 34 -2.77 10.43 8.75
C ALA A 34 -1.46 10.47 7.93
N LEU A 35 -0.67 11.54 8.07
CA LEU A 35 0.64 11.67 7.41
C LEU A 35 1.67 10.66 7.93
N THR A 36 1.68 10.39 9.24
CA THR A 36 2.57 9.40 9.84
C THR A 36 2.21 8.01 9.34
N GLU A 37 0.92 7.67 9.31
CA GLU A 37 0.45 6.40 8.78
C GLU A 37 0.76 6.24 7.28
N LEU A 38 0.66 7.32 6.51
CA LEU A 38 1.03 7.33 5.10
C LEU A 38 2.54 7.13 4.92
N ALA A 39 3.39 7.80 5.69
CA ALA A 39 4.83 7.56 5.63
C ALA A 39 5.20 6.10 5.96
N LEU A 40 4.51 5.49 6.94
CA LEU A 40 4.68 4.06 7.27
C LEU A 40 4.23 3.13 6.14
N ARG A 41 3.25 3.52 5.30
CA ARG A 41 2.85 2.76 4.08
C ARG A 41 3.99 2.66 3.07
N TYR A 42 4.85 3.66 3.01
CA TYR A 42 5.93 3.74 2.03
C TYR A 42 7.30 3.32 2.56
N TRP A 43 7.40 2.92 3.84
CA TRP A 43 8.67 2.51 4.45
C TRP A 43 9.37 1.39 3.67
N TYR A 44 8.71 0.25 3.52
CA TYR A 44 9.31 -0.88 2.82
C TYR A 44 9.53 -0.62 1.31
N PRO A 45 8.60 0.01 0.56
CA PRO A 45 8.87 0.40 -0.83
C PRO A 45 10.12 1.28 -1.00
N VAL A 46 10.31 2.28 -0.13
CA VAL A 46 11.52 3.12 -0.15
C VAL A 46 12.76 2.29 0.18
N TYR A 47 12.70 1.45 1.21
CA TYR A 47 13.80 0.56 1.55
C TYR A 47 14.19 -0.38 0.40
N ALA A 48 13.21 -0.97 -0.28
CA ALA A 48 13.44 -1.84 -1.43
C ALA A 48 14.13 -1.09 -2.58
N TYR A 49 13.71 0.15 -2.87
CA TYR A 49 14.38 1.03 -3.84
C TYR A 49 15.85 1.22 -3.50
N VAL A 50 16.13 1.66 -2.27
CA VAL A 50 17.49 1.99 -1.81
C VAL A 50 18.39 0.75 -1.81
N ARG A 51 17.85 -0.43 -1.44
CA ARG A 51 18.59 -1.70 -1.54
C ARG A 51 18.93 -2.06 -2.99
N ARG A 52 18.05 -1.77 -3.95
CA ARG A 52 18.30 -2.01 -5.39
C ARG A 52 19.29 -1.02 -5.99
N CYS A 53 19.47 0.16 -5.38
CA CYS A 53 20.58 1.07 -5.72
C CYS A 53 21.96 0.57 -5.26
N GLY A 54 22.04 -0.57 -4.56
CA GLY A 54 23.30 -1.21 -4.16
C GLY A 54 23.80 -0.83 -2.76
N HIS A 55 23.02 -0.08 -1.98
CA HIS A 55 23.39 0.26 -0.60
C HIS A 55 23.32 -0.96 0.33
N ALA A 56 24.25 -1.07 1.28
CA ALA A 56 24.22 -2.09 2.34
C ALA A 56 22.94 -1.99 3.20
N GLN A 57 22.57 -3.08 3.86
CA GLN A 57 21.29 -3.20 4.58
C GLN A 57 21.10 -2.14 5.67
N GLU A 58 22.15 -1.85 6.45
CA GLU A 58 22.14 -0.85 7.52
C GLU A 58 22.00 0.56 6.92
N ILE A 59 22.82 0.84 5.91
CA ILE A 59 22.79 2.13 5.21
C ILE A 59 21.43 2.38 4.55
N ALA A 60 20.82 1.35 3.96
CA ALA A 60 19.51 1.47 3.35
C ALA A 60 18.40 1.73 4.37
N GLN A 61 18.51 1.13 5.56
CA GLN A 61 17.60 1.40 6.67
C GLN A 61 17.72 2.87 7.13
N ASP A 62 18.95 3.35 7.32
CA ASP A 62 19.22 4.74 7.72
C ASP A 62 18.70 5.75 6.68
N ILE A 63 19.02 5.55 5.40
CA ILE A 63 18.53 6.39 4.30
C ILE A 63 17.00 6.45 4.32
N THR A 64 16.34 5.29 4.43
CA THR A 64 14.88 5.19 4.43
C THR A 64 14.28 5.97 5.60
N GLN A 65 14.87 5.81 6.78
CA GLN A 65 14.44 6.44 8.00
C GLN A 65 14.57 7.96 7.92
N VAL A 66 15.72 8.48 7.53
CA VAL A 66 15.97 9.92 7.39
C VAL A 66 15.07 10.52 6.30
N PHE A 67 14.95 9.85 5.15
CA PHE A 67 14.09 10.31 4.05
C PHE A 67 12.63 10.49 4.49
N LEU A 68 12.05 9.47 5.12
CA LEU A 68 10.63 9.50 5.51
C LEU A 68 10.37 10.49 6.65
N GLN A 69 11.34 10.72 7.54
CA GLN A 69 11.27 11.81 8.52
C GLN A 69 11.23 13.18 7.85
N GLN A 70 12.10 13.41 6.86
CA GLN A 70 12.15 14.67 6.13
C GLN A 70 10.84 14.90 5.36
N VAL A 71 10.32 13.87 4.69
CA VAL A 71 9.02 13.91 4.03
C VAL A 71 7.90 14.25 5.01
N ALA A 72 7.84 13.58 6.17
CA ALA A 72 6.85 13.86 7.20
C ALA A 72 6.99 15.29 7.77
N ALA A 73 8.21 15.80 7.96
CA ALA A 73 8.46 17.18 8.39
C ALA A 73 8.02 18.20 7.35
N ASP A 74 8.34 17.98 6.07
CA ASP A 74 7.97 18.88 4.99
C ASP A 74 6.46 18.94 4.77
N LEU A 75 5.77 17.79 4.87
CA LEU A 75 4.31 17.73 4.79
C LEU A 75 3.66 18.44 5.98
N ARG A 76 4.20 18.29 7.20
CA ARG A 76 3.73 19.02 8.40
C ARG A 76 3.89 20.53 8.26
N ASN A 77 4.96 20.98 7.62
CA ASN A 77 5.25 22.41 7.43
C ASN A 77 4.65 22.98 6.15
N HIS A 78 3.82 22.22 5.44
CA HIS A 78 3.20 22.61 4.15
C HIS A 78 4.21 23.08 3.10
N ARG A 79 5.46 22.59 3.17
CA ARG A 79 6.55 23.05 2.28
C ARG A 79 6.45 22.43 0.89
N ASN A 80 5.78 21.28 0.75
CA ASN A 80 5.66 20.55 -0.51
C ASN A 80 4.35 19.77 -0.54
N THR A 81 3.32 20.30 -1.19
CA THR A 81 2.08 19.55 -1.46
C THR A 81 2.26 18.71 -2.73
N PRO A 82 2.08 17.39 -2.67
CA PRO A 82 2.11 16.53 -3.86
C PRO A 82 1.03 16.96 -4.85
N PRO A 83 1.37 17.13 -6.14
CA PRO A 83 0.45 17.68 -7.14
C PRO A 83 -0.56 16.65 -7.68
N GLY A 84 -0.70 15.48 -7.06
CA GLY A 84 -1.52 14.39 -7.58
C GLY A 84 -1.25 13.06 -6.87
N ARG A 85 -0.65 12.11 -7.59
CA ARG A 85 -0.29 10.78 -7.06
C ARG A 85 0.87 10.85 -6.08
N PHE A 86 0.61 10.49 -4.81
CA PHE A 86 1.62 10.54 -3.76
C PHE A 86 2.83 9.64 -4.06
N ARG A 87 2.59 8.44 -4.63
CA ARG A 87 3.64 7.47 -4.98
C ARG A 87 4.71 8.06 -5.92
N GLU A 88 4.29 8.71 -6.99
CA GLU A 88 5.22 9.28 -7.98
C GLU A 88 5.96 10.48 -7.44
N TRP A 89 5.26 11.35 -6.72
CA TRP A 89 5.88 12.47 -6.03
C TRP A 89 6.93 12.01 -5.02
N LEU A 90 6.63 10.95 -4.25
CA LEU A 90 7.56 10.40 -3.27
C LEU A 90 8.80 9.82 -3.96
N LEU A 91 8.62 9.09 -5.05
CA LEU A 91 9.73 8.54 -5.84
C LEU A 91 10.62 9.66 -6.43
N ALA A 92 10.02 10.70 -7.01
CA ALA A 92 10.78 11.84 -7.53
C ALA A 92 11.58 12.56 -6.42
N ARG A 93 11.00 12.69 -5.23
CA ARG A 93 11.69 13.22 -4.05
C ARG A 93 12.81 12.30 -3.57
N LEU A 94 12.60 10.99 -3.56
CA LEU A 94 13.62 10.02 -3.16
C LEU A 94 14.84 10.11 -4.08
N ASN A 95 14.62 10.22 -5.39
CA ASN A 95 15.72 10.37 -6.36
C ASN A 95 16.52 11.65 -6.10
N THR A 96 15.84 12.77 -5.85
CA THR A 96 16.49 14.03 -5.48
C THR A 96 17.26 13.91 -4.17
N PHE A 97 16.68 13.23 -3.18
CA PHE A 97 17.27 13.04 -1.85
C PHE A 97 18.55 12.19 -1.90
N LEU A 98 18.55 11.11 -2.69
CA LEU A 98 19.71 10.24 -2.87
C LEU A 98 20.88 10.93 -3.58
N GLY A 99 20.59 11.92 -4.43
CA GLY A 99 21.61 12.75 -5.08
C GLY A 99 22.21 13.85 -4.18
N GLY A 100 21.64 14.09 -3.00
CA GLY A 100 22.10 15.09 -2.03
C GLY A 100 22.93 14.53 -0.89
N GLU A 101 23.33 15.41 0.04
CA GLU A 101 24.12 15.07 1.23
C GLU A 101 23.23 14.60 2.38
N TRP A 102 22.63 13.42 2.26
CA TRP A 102 21.80 12.84 3.32
C TRP A 102 22.61 12.24 4.48
N ARG A 103 23.91 12.00 4.30
CA ARG A 103 24.79 11.39 5.31
C ARG A 103 24.97 12.26 6.55
N GLU A 104 24.90 13.58 6.40
CA GLU A 104 24.99 14.51 7.54
C GLU A 104 23.72 14.51 8.40
N LEU A 105 22.61 14.00 7.86
CA LEU A 105 21.32 13.88 8.55
C LEU A 105 21.16 12.53 9.26
N ALA A 106 22.01 11.54 8.97
CA ALA A 106 22.03 10.24 9.62
C ALA A 106 22.61 10.37 11.04
N GLY A 107 21.77 10.21 12.06
CA GLY A 107 22.14 10.40 13.48
C GLY A 107 21.31 11.44 14.23
N ALA A 108 20.34 12.10 13.58
CA ALA A 108 19.41 12.99 14.27
C ALA A 108 18.38 12.18 15.12
N GLU A 109 18.28 12.51 16.40
CA GLU A 109 17.31 11.89 17.33
C GLU A 109 15.86 12.24 16.95
N GLY A 110 14.94 11.28 17.14
CA GLY A 110 13.48 11.49 16.97
C GLY A 110 12.80 10.63 15.90
N ALA A 111 13.45 9.57 15.43
CA ALA A 111 12.91 8.68 14.43
C ALA A 111 11.80 7.76 14.97
N PRO A 112 10.75 7.44 14.19
CA PRO A 112 9.96 6.24 14.46
C PRO A 112 10.86 5.00 14.40
N GLU A 113 10.54 4.01 15.23
CA GLU A 113 11.30 2.76 15.34
C GLU A 113 11.37 2.08 13.97
N ALA A 114 12.59 1.94 13.44
CA ALA A 114 12.80 1.29 12.17
C ALA A 114 12.45 -0.21 12.31
N PRO A 115 11.79 -0.84 11.32
CA PRO A 115 11.54 -2.27 11.35
C PRO A 115 12.86 -3.05 11.49
N PRO A 116 12.88 -4.19 12.20
CA PRO A 116 14.09 -4.98 12.39
C PRO A 116 14.71 -5.41 11.05
N LEU A 117 16.03 -5.24 10.92
CA LEU A 117 16.78 -5.62 9.71
C LEU A 117 16.52 -7.08 9.24
N PRO A 118 16.43 -8.10 10.12
CA PRO A 118 16.16 -9.47 9.68
C PRO A 118 14.82 -9.63 8.93
N GLU A 119 13.79 -8.89 9.35
CA GLU A 119 12.47 -8.93 8.68
C GLU A 119 12.54 -8.25 7.32
N LEU A 120 13.21 -7.09 7.26
CA LEU A 120 13.42 -6.33 6.03
C LEU A 120 14.19 -7.15 4.99
N GLU A 121 15.27 -7.82 5.39
CA GLU A 121 16.11 -8.62 4.49
C GLU A 121 15.50 -9.97 4.12
N SER A 122 14.68 -10.56 5.00
CA SER A 122 13.86 -11.72 4.63
C SER A 122 12.91 -11.36 3.48
N ARG A 123 12.25 -10.21 3.58
CA ARG A 123 11.35 -9.72 2.55
C ARG A 123 12.08 -9.24 1.29
N ASN A 124 13.25 -8.59 1.44
CA ASN A 124 14.04 -8.16 0.29
C ASN A 124 14.46 -9.33 -0.57
N ARG A 125 14.86 -10.45 0.06
CA ARG A 125 15.23 -11.70 -0.61
C ARG A 125 14.05 -12.41 -1.25
N SER A 126 12.89 -12.45 -0.62
CA SER A 126 11.70 -13.12 -1.18
C SER A 126 11.10 -12.36 -2.36
N GLU A 127 11.21 -11.04 -2.35
CA GLU A 127 10.76 -10.17 -3.44
C GLU A 127 11.87 -9.88 -4.46
N HIS A 128 13.09 -10.44 -4.28
CA HIS A 128 14.22 -10.20 -5.17
C HIS A 128 14.03 -10.79 -6.55
N ASP A 129 13.97 -9.88 -7.51
CA ASP A 129 14.22 -10.17 -8.91
C ASP A 129 15.52 -9.42 -9.31
N PRO A 130 16.58 -10.12 -9.73
CA PRO A 130 17.85 -9.51 -10.09
C PRO A 130 17.77 -8.65 -11.35
N GLU A 131 16.73 -8.82 -12.18
CA GLU A 131 16.54 -8.04 -13.41
C GLU A 131 15.67 -6.77 -13.20
N GLU A 132 15.04 -6.64 -12.02
CA GLU A 132 14.21 -5.47 -11.70
C GLU A 132 15.03 -4.21 -11.40
N SER A 133 14.67 -3.10 -12.05
CA SER A 133 15.18 -1.76 -11.71
C SER A 133 14.74 -1.32 -10.31
N PRO A 134 15.45 -0.37 -9.67
CA PRO A 134 15.02 0.20 -8.39
C PRO A 134 13.57 0.71 -8.41
N GLU A 135 13.16 1.39 -9.49
CA GLU A 135 11.80 1.89 -9.68
C GLU A 135 10.77 0.75 -9.78
N GLN A 136 11.12 -0.35 -10.45
CA GLN A 136 10.25 -1.53 -10.55
C GLN A 136 10.07 -2.18 -9.17
N ALA A 137 11.15 -2.38 -8.43
CA ALA A 137 11.11 -2.93 -7.07
C ALA A 137 10.28 -2.05 -6.12
N TYR A 138 10.42 -0.73 -6.20
CA TYR A 138 9.61 0.23 -5.44
C TYR A 138 8.12 0.08 -5.76
N ARG A 139 7.75 0.09 -7.05
CA ARG A 139 6.35 -0.01 -7.49
C ARG A 139 5.73 -1.34 -7.10
N ARG A 140 6.48 -2.44 -7.24
CA ARG A 140 6.06 -3.79 -6.87
C ARG A 140 5.87 -3.93 -5.36
N SER A 141 6.85 -3.49 -4.58
CA SER A 141 6.77 -3.50 -3.10
C SER A 141 5.56 -2.70 -2.61
N PHE A 142 5.28 -1.55 -3.24
CA PHE A 142 4.09 -0.75 -2.95
C PHE A 142 2.79 -1.50 -3.28
N ALA A 143 2.70 -2.13 -4.46
CA ALA A 143 1.54 -2.93 -4.84
C ALA A 143 1.27 -4.05 -3.82
N LEU A 144 2.32 -4.74 -3.36
CA LEU A 144 2.22 -5.79 -2.33
C LEU A 144 1.76 -5.24 -0.97
N GLU A 145 2.22 -4.05 -0.57
CA GLU A 145 1.73 -3.35 0.63
C GLU A 145 0.23 -3.06 0.56
N VAL A 146 -0.23 -2.52 -0.57
CA VAL A 146 -1.65 -2.20 -0.80
C VAL A 146 -2.50 -3.47 -0.72
N LEU A 147 -2.09 -4.55 -1.39
CA LEU A 147 -2.80 -5.84 -1.33
C LEU A 147 -2.81 -6.42 0.09
N SER A 148 -1.68 -6.38 0.80
CA SER A 148 -1.55 -6.88 2.17
C SER A 148 -2.49 -6.14 3.13
N ARG A 149 -2.61 -4.81 2.99
CA ARG A 149 -3.53 -3.98 3.78
C ARG A 149 -4.99 -4.28 3.47
N GLY A 150 -5.33 -4.37 2.18
CA GLY A 150 -6.66 -4.78 1.75
C GLY A 150 -7.07 -6.15 2.33
N LEU A 151 -6.12 -7.10 2.36
CA LEU A 151 -6.35 -8.43 2.90
C LEU A 151 -6.49 -8.44 4.43
N LYS A 152 -5.66 -7.68 5.15
CA LYS A 152 -5.79 -7.51 6.61
C LYS A 152 -7.15 -6.93 6.99
N ARG A 153 -7.64 -5.93 6.25
CA ARG A 153 -8.98 -5.35 6.44
C ARG A 153 -10.08 -6.36 6.15
N LEU A 154 -9.95 -7.13 5.07
CA LEU A 154 -10.90 -8.18 4.72
C LEU A 154 -11.02 -9.25 5.81
N ARG A 155 -9.89 -9.71 6.36
CA ARG A 155 -9.87 -10.67 7.49
C ARG A 155 -10.48 -10.06 8.75
N ALA A 156 -10.27 -8.77 9.01
CA ALA A 156 -10.87 -8.08 10.15
C ALA A 156 -12.40 -8.01 10.02
N GLU A 157 -12.93 -7.66 8.84
CA GLU A 157 -14.36 -7.69 8.54
C GLU A 157 -14.95 -9.09 8.70
N ALA A 158 -14.28 -10.11 8.13
CA ALA A 158 -14.71 -11.49 8.26
C ALA A 158 -14.73 -11.99 9.71
N ARG A 159 -13.76 -11.57 10.54
CA ARG A 159 -13.73 -11.88 11.97
C ARG A 159 -14.93 -11.27 12.70
N GLN A 160 -15.29 -10.02 12.39
CA GLN A 160 -16.45 -9.35 13.01
C GLN A 160 -17.78 -10.03 12.66
N THR A 161 -17.90 -10.59 11.45
CA THR A 161 -19.10 -11.32 11.03
C THR A 161 -19.08 -12.81 11.37
N GLY A 162 -18.05 -13.33 12.04
CA GLY A 162 -17.93 -14.76 12.37
C GLY A 162 -17.63 -15.67 11.17
N HIS A 163 -17.04 -15.12 10.10
CA HIS A 163 -16.74 -15.82 8.85
C HIS A 163 -15.23 -15.93 8.55
N LEU A 164 -14.38 -15.79 9.58
CA LEU A 164 -12.93 -15.80 9.42
C LEU A 164 -12.42 -17.11 8.79
N ASP A 165 -12.87 -18.26 9.29
CA ASP A 165 -12.42 -19.58 8.79
C ASP A 165 -12.73 -19.77 7.30
N MET A 166 -13.91 -19.31 6.86
CA MET A 166 -14.29 -19.34 5.44
C MET A 166 -13.45 -18.35 4.64
N CYS A 167 -13.19 -17.16 5.16
CA CYS A 167 -12.32 -16.16 4.52
C CYS A 167 -10.91 -16.71 4.32
N GLU A 168 -10.29 -17.26 5.36
CA GLU A 168 -8.93 -17.83 5.31
C GLU A 168 -8.86 -19.03 4.37
N ALA A 169 -9.89 -19.87 4.34
CA ALA A 169 -9.96 -21.02 3.43
C ALA A 169 -10.13 -20.60 1.96
N LEU A 170 -10.83 -19.49 1.68
CA LEU A 170 -11.06 -18.97 0.34
C LEU A 170 -9.97 -18.00 -0.16
N GLU A 171 -9.16 -17.46 0.73
CA GLU A 171 -8.11 -16.48 0.43
C GLU A 171 -7.13 -16.93 -0.67
N PRO A 172 -6.63 -18.19 -0.70
CA PRO A 172 -5.74 -18.65 -1.77
C PRO A 172 -6.36 -18.61 -3.16
N PHE A 173 -7.68 -18.41 -3.27
CA PHE A 173 -8.44 -18.35 -4.52
C PHE A 173 -8.85 -16.93 -4.90
N LEU A 174 -8.35 -15.90 -4.19
CA LEU A 174 -8.57 -14.52 -4.59
C LEU A 174 -7.87 -14.19 -5.92
N THR A 175 -6.70 -14.78 -6.14
CA THR A 175 -5.84 -14.52 -7.32
C THR A 175 -5.77 -15.68 -8.31
N ARG A 176 -6.32 -16.85 -7.97
CA ARG A 176 -6.37 -18.03 -8.85
C ARG A 176 -7.77 -18.64 -8.85
N GLU A 177 -8.12 -19.30 -9.94
CA GLU A 177 -9.36 -20.09 -9.97
C GLU A 177 -9.18 -21.44 -9.25
N PRO A 178 -10.17 -21.87 -8.45
CA PRO A 178 -10.17 -23.22 -7.88
C PRO A 178 -10.21 -24.29 -8.97
N LEU A 179 -9.38 -25.32 -8.82
CA LEU A 179 -9.39 -26.52 -9.64
C LEU A 179 -10.66 -27.35 -9.37
N PRO A 180 -11.06 -28.23 -10.31
CA PRO A 180 -12.13 -29.20 -10.07
C PRO A 180 -11.91 -29.98 -8.76
N GLY A 181 -12.96 -30.15 -7.95
CA GLY A 181 -12.92 -30.85 -6.66
C GLY A 181 -12.52 -29.99 -5.45
N GLN A 182 -11.87 -28.84 -5.64
CA GLN A 182 -11.42 -28.00 -4.50
C GLN A 182 -12.58 -27.36 -3.73
N TYR A 183 -13.68 -27.04 -4.40
CA TYR A 183 -14.90 -26.58 -3.70
C TYR A 183 -15.55 -27.68 -2.85
N ASP A 184 -15.45 -28.94 -3.29
CA ASP A 184 -16.01 -30.08 -2.56
C ASP A 184 -15.17 -30.38 -1.31
N GLU A 185 -13.84 -30.39 -1.45
CA GLU A 185 -12.91 -30.53 -0.32
C GLU A 185 -13.09 -29.43 0.74
N LEU A 186 -13.17 -28.17 0.29
CA LEU A 186 -13.45 -27.03 1.17
C LEU A 186 -14.84 -27.14 1.81
N GLY A 187 -15.83 -27.61 1.04
CA GLY A 187 -17.19 -27.81 1.53
C GLY A 187 -17.24 -28.82 2.67
N HIS A 188 -16.53 -29.94 2.55
CA HIS A 188 -16.39 -30.93 3.62
C HIS A 188 -15.67 -30.35 4.84
N LYS A 189 -14.56 -29.64 4.65
CA LYS A 189 -13.78 -29.06 5.75
C LYS A 189 -14.56 -28.02 6.54
N LEU A 190 -15.33 -27.17 5.84
CA LEU A 190 -16.08 -26.06 6.45
C LEU A 190 -17.53 -26.44 6.81
N SER A 191 -17.99 -27.64 6.44
CA SER A 191 -19.40 -28.04 6.51
C SER A 191 -20.34 -27.07 5.76
N ILE A 192 -19.90 -26.58 4.60
CA ILE A 192 -20.62 -25.64 3.73
C ILE A 192 -20.89 -26.29 2.37
N ARG A 193 -22.04 -26.00 1.75
CA ARG A 193 -22.34 -26.50 0.39
C ARG A 193 -21.38 -25.88 -0.64
N PRO A 194 -20.84 -26.65 -1.61
CA PRO A 194 -19.92 -26.14 -2.62
C PRO A 194 -20.44 -24.90 -3.38
N LEU A 195 -21.73 -24.88 -3.73
CA LEU A 195 -22.35 -23.73 -4.41
C LEU A 195 -22.31 -22.45 -3.55
N ALA A 196 -22.45 -22.56 -2.23
CA ALA A 196 -22.34 -21.42 -1.33
C ALA A 196 -20.90 -20.88 -1.28
N LEU A 197 -19.89 -21.75 -1.37
CA LEU A 197 -18.48 -21.35 -1.46
C LEU A 197 -18.16 -20.61 -2.76
N VAL A 198 -18.77 -21.02 -3.89
CA VAL A 198 -18.64 -20.29 -5.17
C VAL A 198 -19.16 -18.86 -5.05
N ILE A 199 -20.34 -18.69 -4.43
CA ILE A 199 -20.94 -17.36 -4.23
C ILE A 199 -20.12 -16.55 -3.23
N ALA A 200 -19.66 -17.18 -2.14
CA ALA A 200 -18.82 -16.55 -1.14
C ALA A 200 -17.51 -16.05 -1.75
N LEU A 201 -16.85 -16.85 -2.58
CA LEU A 201 -15.61 -16.45 -3.26
C LEU A 201 -15.82 -15.24 -4.18
N LYS A 202 -16.92 -15.22 -4.95
CA LYS A 202 -17.27 -14.06 -5.80
C LYS A 202 -17.43 -12.79 -4.97
N ARG A 203 -18.17 -12.87 -3.85
CA ARG A 203 -18.37 -11.73 -2.93
C ARG A 203 -17.05 -11.31 -2.27
N LEU A 204 -16.22 -12.27 -1.87
CA LEU A 204 -14.92 -12.03 -1.25
C LEU A 204 -13.96 -11.32 -2.21
N ARG A 205 -13.88 -11.77 -3.47
CA ARG A 205 -13.09 -11.10 -4.53
C ARG A 205 -13.60 -9.67 -4.77
N GLN A 206 -14.91 -9.47 -4.81
CA GLN A 206 -15.49 -8.14 -4.97
C GLN A 206 -15.12 -7.21 -3.81
N ARG A 207 -15.32 -7.67 -2.57
CA ARG A 207 -14.99 -6.88 -1.37
C ARG A 207 -13.50 -6.59 -1.27
N PHE A 208 -12.64 -7.55 -1.62
CA PHE A 208 -11.20 -7.34 -1.66
C PHE A 208 -10.81 -6.22 -2.64
N ARG A 209 -11.40 -6.19 -3.85
CA ARG A 209 -11.16 -5.11 -4.83
C ARG A 209 -11.60 -3.75 -4.32
N GLU A 210 -12.74 -3.69 -3.62
CA GLU A 210 -13.24 -2.45 -3.00
C GLU A 210 -12.25 -1.95 -1.94
N LEU A 211 -11.79 -2.83 -1.05
CA LEU A 211 -10.81 -2.47 -0.02
C LEU A 211 -9.48 -2.00 -0.61
N VAL A 212 -8.97 -2.68 -1.65
CA VAL A 212 -7.77 -2.25 -2.38
C VAL A 212 -7.98 -0.88 -3.03
N ARG A 213 -9.16 -0.64 -3.62
CA ARG A 213 -9.51 0.66 -4.19
C ARG A 213 -9.54 1.75 -3.13
N GLU A 214 -10.10 1.49 -1.95
CA GLU A 214 -10.10 2.43 -0.82
C GLU A 214 -8.68 2.77 -0.36
N GLU A 215 -7.79 1.77 -0.25
CA GLU A 215 -6.38 2.00 0.11
C GLU A 215 -5.64 2.86 -0.93
N LEU A 216 -5.95 2.71 -2.22
CA LEU A 216 -5.38 3.56 -3.28
C LEU A 216 -5.99 4.95 -3.32
N ALA A 217 -7.30 5.07 -3.05
CA ALA A 217 -7.99 6.35 -2.98
C ALA A 217 -7.37 7.26 -1.92
N ASP A 218 -6.88 6.67 -0.82
CA ASP A 218 -6.08 7.33 0.22
C ASP A 218 -4.70 7.84 -0.25
N THR A 219 -4.32 7.69 -1.52
CA THR A 219 -3.00 8.12 -2.06
C THR A 219 -3.08 9.04 -3.28
N VAL A 220 -4.29 9.42 -3.70
CA VAL A 220 -4.56 10.20 -4.91
C VAL A 220 -5.53 11.34 -4.64
N THR A 221 -5.59 12.33 -5.53
CA THR A 221 -6.42 13.54 -5.37
C THR A 221 -7.66 13.55 -6.26
N SER A 222 -7.76 12.65 -7.24
CA SER A 222 -8.89 12.59 -8.18
C SER A 222 -9.24 11.17 -8.65
N ALA A 223 -10.42 11.03 -9.27
CA ALA A 223 -10.89 9.78 -9.87
C ALA A 223 -10.04 9.29 -11.03
N GLU A 224 -9.52 10.22 -11.84
CA GLU A 224 -8.66 9.91 -12.97
C GLU A 224 -7.32 9.36 -12.48
N GLU A 225 -6.75 9.97 -11.44
CA GLU A 225 -5.54 9.48 -10.78
C GLU A 225 -5.73 8.12 -10.13
N LEU A 226 -6.90 7.87 -9.53
CA LEU A 226 -7.22 6.55 -8.96
C LEU A 226 -7.21 5.46 -10.03
N ALA A 227 -7.85 5.72 -11.18
CA ALA A 227 -7.86 4.78 -12.30
C ALA A 227 -6.44 4.53 -12.83
N ALA A 228 -5.64 5.58 -12.97
CA ALA A 228 -4.24 5.47 -13.37
C ALA A 228 -3.40 4.68 -12.34
N GLU A 229 -3.64 4.87 -11.04
CA GLU A 229 -2.93 4.17 -9.97
C GLU A 229 -3.33 2.68 -9.90
N GLN A 230 -4.61 2.35 -10.14
CA GLN A 230 -5.06 0.98 -10.28
C GLN A 230 -4.38 0.26 -11.45
N GLN A 231 -4.29 0.91 -12.61
CA GLN A 231 -3.59 0.34 -13.76
C GLN A 231 -2.10 0.15 -13.46
N ALA A 232 -1.47 1.11 -12.80
CA ALA A 232 -0.07 1.01 -12.42
C ALA A 232 0.19 -0.09 -11.38
N LEU A 233 -0.78 -0.37 -10.49
CA LEU A 233 -0.70 -1.49 -9.55
C LEU A 233 -0.76 -2.84 -10.29
N LEU A 234 -1.62 -2.98 -11.30
CA LEU A 234 -1.67 -4.19 -12.13
C LEU A 234 -0.35 -4.42 -12.88
N VAL A 235 0.18 -3.38 -13.53
CA VAL A 235 1.46 -3.45 -14.24
C VAL A 235 2.63 -3.79 -13.31
N ALA A 236 2.62 -3.32 -12.07
CA ALA A 236 3.68 -3.62 -11.09
C ALA A 236 3.63 -5.07 -10.56
N LEU A 237 2.49 -5.76 -10.71
CA LEU A 237 2.29 -7.13 -10.27
C LEU A 237 2.40 -8.14 -11.43
N ASP A 238 2.24 -7.68 -12.67
CA ASP A 238 2.44 -8.47 -13.86
C ASP A 238 3.93 -8.74 -14.02
N ARG A 239 4.38 -9.89 -13.51
CA ARG A 239 5.70 -10.44 -13.85
C ARG A 239 5.60 -10.85 -15.30
N GLY A 240 5.97 -9.95 -16.21
CA GLY A 240 6.01 -10.22 -17.63
C GLY A 240 6.57 -11.62 -17.86
N HIS A 241 5.76 -12.46 -18.51
CA HIS A 241 6.21 -13.73 -19.06
C HIS A 241 7.25 -13.52 -20.15
#